data_AF-A0A5S4G1W7-F1
#
_entry.id   AF-A0A5S4G1W7-F1
#
_cell.length_a   1.000
_cell.length_b   1.000
_cell.length_c   1.000
_cell.angle_alpha   90.00
_cell.angle_beta   90.00
_cell.angle_gamma   90.00
#
_symmetry.space_group_name_H-M   'P 1'
#
loop_
_entity.id
_entity.type
_entity.pdbx_description
1 polymer ?
#
loop_
_entity_poly.entity_id
_entity_poly.type
_entity_poly.pdbx_seq_one_letter_code
_entity_poly.pdbx_strand_id
1 'polypeptide(L)'
;MYAYAFLEDFVLLYPVYAVLFADAGLSPAEISSLFALWSATAFFLELPSGLWADVFSRRLLLVVAPLLPGTGFVLWAFFPSFPVFAVGFVLWGVGSALRSGTMQALVYEELERVGAAGAYARVIGRSEAVSLLAVVAASAVASPVLA
;
A
#
# COMPACT_ATOMS: atom_id res chain seq x y z
N MET A 1 -2.22 14.92 -4.36
CA MET A 1 -1.33 14.23 -3.42
C MET A 1 -2.06 13.85 -2.13
N TYR A 2 -2.48 14.79 -1.27
CA TYR A 2 -3.13 14.42 0.00
C TYR A 2 -4.41 13.58 -0.16
N ALA A 3 -5.26 13.90 -1.12
CA ALA A 3 -6.43 13.06 -1.42
C ALA A 3 -6.04 11.65 -1.89
N TYR A 4 -4.95 11.52 -2.64
CA TYR A 4 -4.41 10.22 -3.06
C TYR A 4 -3.92 9.44 -1.83
N ALA A 5 -3.11 10.06 -0.97
CA ALA A 5 -2.61 9.43 0.26
C ALA A 5 -3.75 8.99 1.18
N PHE A 6 -4.79 9.82 1.32
CA PHE A 6 -5.96 9.45 2.09
C PHE A 6 -6.69 8.24 1.50
N LEU A 7 -7.04 8.30 0.21
CA LEU A 7 -7.82 7.23 -0.44
C LEU A 7 -7.07 5.90 -0.49
N GLU A 8 -5.75 5.96 -0.61
CA GLU A 8 -4.89 4.79 -0.68
C GLU A 8 -4.80 4.06 0.66
N ASP A 9 -4.70 4.79 1.77
CA ASP A 9 -4.60 4.19 3.11
C ASP A 9 -5.96 4.09 3.84
N PHE A 10 -7.04 4.57 3.22
CA PHE A 10 -8.42 4.33 3.68
C PHE A 10 -8.87 2.92 3.28
N VAL A 11 -8.24 1.90 3.87
CA VAL A 11 -8.53 0.49 3.59
C VAL A 11 -9.22 -0.13 4.79
N LEU A 12 -10.52 -0.43 4.64
CA LEU A 12 -11.34 -1.06 5.69
C LEU A 12 -10.85 -2.45 6.10
N LEU A 13 -10.02 -3.08 5.27
CA LEU A 13 -9.48 -4.41 5.52
C LEU A 13 -8.31 -4.41 6.51
N TYR A 14 -7.54 -3.32 6.61
CA TYR A 14 -6.39 -3.23 7.54
C TYR A 14 -6.70 -3.61 8.99
N PRO A 15 -7.79 -3.11 9.62
CA PRO A 15 -8.12 -3.48 11.00
C PRO A 15 -8.65 -4.90 11.17
N VAL A 16 -9.08 -5.58 10.10
CA VAL A 16 -9.85 -6.84 10.17
C VAL A 16 -9.17 -8.03 9.50
N TYR A 17 -8.14 -7.84 8.65
CA TYR A 17 -7.54 -8.96 7.91
C TYR A 17 -6.96 -10.04 8.83
N ALA A 18 -6.47 -9.66 10.02
CA ALA A 18 -5.92 -10.62 10.97
C ALA A 18 -7.00 -11.58 11.48
N VAL A 19 -8.21 -11.05 11.70
CA VAL A 19 -9.39 -11.84 12.04
C VAL A 19 -9.82 -12.69 10.85
N LEU A 20 -9.87 -12.11 9.64
CA LEU A 20 -10.17 -12.86 8.41
C LEU A 20 -9.26 -14.08 8.22
N PHE A 21 -7.95 -13.92 8.48
CA PHE A 21 -6.99 -15.02 8.35
C PHE A 21 -7.18 -16.07 9.43
N ALA A 22 -7.45 -15.66 10.67
CA ALA A 22 -7.75 -16.56 11.77
C ALA A 22 -9.04 -17.36 11.52
N ASP A 23 -10.09 -16.70 11.04
CA ASP A 23 -11.37 -17.33 10.67
C ASP A 23 -11.22 -18.28 9.48
N ALA A 24 -10.29 -17.99 8.57
CA ALA A 24 -9.90 -18.90 7.49
C ALA A 24 -9.00 -20.07 7.96
N GLY A 25 -8.69 -20.15 9.26
CA GLY A 25 -7.95 -21.25 9.89
C GLY A 25 -6.43 -21.15 9.76
N LEU A 26 -5.87 -19.99 9.38
CA LEU A 26 -4.42 -19.83 9.29
C LEU A 26 -3.78 -19.81 10.67
N SER A 27 -2.68 -20.56 10.79
CA SER A 27 -1.80 -20.52 11.95
C SER A 27 -1.02 -19.19 12.02
N PRO A 28 -0.54 -18.78 13.21
CA PRO A 28 0.33 -17.62 13.34
C PRO A 28 1.60 -17.68 12.47
N ALA A 29 2.12 -18.89 12.23
CA ALA A 29 3.28 -19.12 11.36
C ALA A 29 2.96 -18.84 9.89
N GLU A 30 1.79 -19.26 9.40
CA GLU A 30 1.32 -18.95 8.05
C GLU A 30 1.10 -17.44 7.88
N ILE A 31 0.44 -16.79 8.84
CA ILE A 31 0.25 -15.33 8.82
C ILE A 31 1.61 -14.61 8.77
N SER A 32 2.57 -15.03 9.59
CA SER A 32 3.93 -14.46 9.59
C SER A 32 4.64 -14.68 8.25
N SER A 33 4.45 -15.84 7.61
CA SER A 33 5.03 -16.13 6.29
C SER A 33 4.48 -15.23 5.18
N LEU A 34 3.21 -14.83 5.27
CA LEU A 34 2.58 -13.90 4.34
C LEU A 34 3.19 -12.49 4.44
N PHE A 35 3.44 -12.01 5.66
CA PHE A 35 4.16 -10.75 5.87
C PHE A 35 5.59 -10.82 5.35
N ALA A 36 6.30 -11.93 5.59
CA ALA A 36 7.64 -12.13 5.04
C ALA A 36 7.64 -12.12 3.51
N LEU A 37 6.64 -12.76 2.87
CA LEU A 37 6.46 -12.77 1.42
C LEU A 37 6.24 -11.35 0.87
N TRP A 38 5.39 -10.57 1.53
CA TRP A 38 5.15 -9.18 1.18
C TRP A 38 6.40 -8.32 1.31
N SER A 39 7.11 -8.42 2.44
CA SER A 39 8.36 -7.69 2.66
C SER A 39 9.43 -8.07 1.63
N ALA A 40 9.59 -9.37 1.34
CA ALA A 40 10.53 -9.83 0.31
C ALA A 40 10.16 -9.28 -1.06
N THR A 41 8.88 -9.37 -1.44
CA THR A 41 8.39 -8.86 -2.73
C THR A 41 8.65 -7.36 -2.86
N ALA A 42 8.29 -6.57 -1.83
CA ALA A 42 8.52 -5.13 -1.83
C ALA A 42 10.02 -4.80 -1.94
N PHE A 43 10.85 -5.46 -1.14
CA PHE A 43 12.31 -5.25 -1.14
C PHE A 43 12.95 -5.56 -2.49
N PHE A 44 12.66 -6.73 -3.07
CA PHE A 44 13.23 -7.13 -4.36
C PHE A 44 12.74 -6.25 -5.52
N LEU A 45 11.53 -5.70 -5.42
CA LEU A 45 10.96 -4.86 -6.45
C LEU A 45 11.24 -3.36 -6.27
N GLU A 46 11.83 -2.93 -5.16
CA GLU A 46 12.15 -1.53 -4.90
C GLU A 46 13.15 -0.96 -5.91
N LEU A 47 14.18 -1.74 -6.26
CA LEU A 47 15.16 -1.32 -7.28
C LEU A 47 14.56 -1.36 -8.70
N PRO A 48 13.91 -2.46 -9.15
CA PRO A 48 13.19 -2.48 -10.44
C PRO A 48 12.14 -1.39 -10.58
N SER A 49 11.38 -1.08 -9.52
CA SER A 49 10.32 -0.07 -9.57
C SER A 49 10.88 1.33 -9.79
N GLY A 50 12.06 1.63 -9.23
CA GLY A 50 12.79 2.87 -9.53
C GLY A 50 13.08 3.01 -11.03
N LEU A 51 13.63 1.96 -11.66
CA LEU A 51 13.90 1.96 -13.10
C LEU A 51 12.61 2.12 -13.93
N TRP A 52 11.53 1.47 -13.52
CA TRP A 52 10.23 1.63 -14.18
C TRP A 52 9.69 3.05 -14.06
N ALA A 53 9.94 3.76 -12.96
CA ALA A 53 9.55 5.15 -12.80
C ALA A 53 10.29 6.12 -13.73
N ASP A 54 11.44 5.71 -14.28
CA ASP A 54 12.19 6.48 -15.26
C ASP A 54 11.80 6.15 -16.72
N VAL A 55 11.32 4.92 -16.96
CA VAL A 55 10.93 4.45 -18.31
C VAL A 55 9.44 4.67 -18.60
N PHE A 56 8.58 4.54 -17.60
CA PHE A 56 7.13 4.67 -17.73
C PHE A 56 6.62 5.99 -17.14
N SER A 57 5.37 6.35 -17.48
CA SER A 57 4.72 7.50 -16.87
C SER A 57 4.55 7.30 -15.36
N ARG A 58 5.24 8.12 -14.56
CA ARG A 58 5.12 8.14 -13.09
C ARG A 58 3.67 8.29 -12.63
N ARG A 59 2.87 9.10 -13.33
CA ARG A 59 1.43 9.24 -13.03
C ARG A 59 0.66 7.94 -13.24
N LEU A 60 0.95 7.21 -14.32
CA LEU A 60 0.31 5.91 -14.57
C LEU A 60 0.70 4.89 -13.50
N LEU A 61 1.98 4.82 -13.14
CA LEU A 61 2.45 3.91 -12.08
C LEU A 61 1.76 4.20 -10.74
N LEU A 62 1.59 5.48 -10.40
CA LEU A 62 0.84 5.88 -9.20
C LEU A 62 -0.65 5.52 -9.27
N VAL A 63 -1.27 5.50 -10.45
CA VAL A 63 -2.66 5.03 -10.60
C VAL A 63 -2.75 3.51 -10.46
N VAL A 64 -1.79 2.77 -11.01
CA VAL A 64 -1.78 1.30 -10.97
C VAL A 64 -1.42 0.75 -9.60
N ALA A 65 -0.51 1.42 -8.88
CA ALA A 65 0.00 0.96 -7.59
C ALA A 65 -1.07 0.57 -6.56
N PRO A 66 -2.14 1.36 -6.30
CA PRO A 66 -3.19 0.99 -5.35
C PRO A 66 -4.19 -0.05 -5.91
N LEU A 67 -4.29 -0.21 -7.24
CA LEU A 67 -5.18 -1.20 -7.84
C LEU A 67 -4.69 -2.64 -7.63
N LEU A 68 -3.38 -2.84 -7.50
CA LEU A 68 -2.78 -4.14 -7.21
C LEU A 68 -3.20 -4.70 -5.84
N PRO A 69 -2.93 -4.03 -4.70
CA PRO A 69 -3.42 -4.49 -3.40
C PRO A 69 -4.94 -4.50 -3.34
N GLY A 70 -5.64 -3.53 -3.97
CA GLY A 70 -7.10 -3.53 -4.04
C GLY A 70 -7.66 -4.81 -4.66
N THR A 71 -7.04 -5.31 -5.74
CA THR A 71 -7.40 -6.60 -6.35
C THR A 71 -7.14 -7.76 -5.39
N GLY A 72 -6.00 -7.76 -4.69
CA GLY A 72 -5.68 -8.75 -3.67
C GLY A 72 -6.73 -8.81 -2.55
N PHE A 73 -7.13 -7.65 -2.04
CA PHE A 73 -8.14 -7.51 -0.98
C PHE A 73 -9.53 -7.98 -1.43
N VAL A 74 -9.92 -7.70 -2.67
CA VAL A 74 -11.15 -8.27 -3.26
C VAL A 74 -11.06 -9.78 -3.28
N LEU A 75 -9.95 -10.37 -3.74
CA LEU A 75 -9.77 -11.82 -3.75
C LEU A 75 -9.85 -12.44 -2.35
N TRP A 76 -9.27 -11.79 -1.34
CA TRP A 76 -9.32 -12.25 0.06
C TRP A 76 -10.74 -12.35 0.59
N ALA A 77 -11.61 -11.40 0.22
CA ALA A 77 -12.99 -11.35 0.67
C ALA A 77 -13.86 -12.48 0.06
N PHE A 78 -13.61 -12.85 -1.20
CA PHE A 78 -14.43 -13.84 -1.91
C PHE A 78 -13.89 -15.28 -1.81
N PHE A 79 -12.57 -15.45 -1.67
CA PHE A 79 -11.92 -16.77 -1.71
C PHE A 79 -10.89 -16.92 -0.59
N PRO A 80 -11.31 -16.83 0.70
CA PRO A 80 -10.39 -16.83 1.83
C PRO A 80 -9.65 -18.16 1.94
N SER A 81 -8.38 -18.16 1.55
CA SER A 81 -7.50 -19.33 1.59
C SER A 81 -6.04 -18.88 1.54
N PHE A 82 -5.13 -19.67 2.13
CA PHE A 82 -3.72 -19.32 2.19
C PHE A 82 -3.09 -18.94 0.83
N PRO A 83 -3.30 -19.69 -0.28
CA PRO A 83 -2.71 -19.31 -1.58
C PRO A 83 -3.24 -17.98 -2.11
N VAL A 84 -4.53 -17.69 -1.89
CA VAL A 84 -5.15 -16.42 -2.30
C VAL A 84 -4.63 -15.27 -1.44
N PHE A 85 -4.42 -15.51 -0.15
CA PHE A 85 -3.75 -14.56 0.74
C PHE A 85 -2.33 -14.24 0.24
N ALA A 86 -1.54 -15.26 -0.09
CA ALA A 86 -0.18 -15.10 -0.61
C ALA A 86 -0.16 -14.25 -1.90
N VAL A 87 -1.05 -14.51 -2.85
CA VAL A 87 -1.18 -13.69 -4.08
C VAL A 87 -1.47 -12.23 -3.73
N GLY A 88 -2.42 -11.97 -2.83
CA GLY A 88 -2.73 -10.58 -2.45
C GLY A 88 -1.57 -9.89 -1.74
N PHE A 89 -0.80 -10.60 -0.92
CA PHE A 89 0.40 -10.04 -0.29
C PHE A 89 1.52 -9.76 -1.30
N VAL A 90 1.68 -10.58 -2.34
CA VAL A 90 2.58 -10.28 -3.47
C VAL A 90 2.11 -9.04 -4.23
N LEU A 91 0.83 -8.97 -4.60
CA LEU A 91 0.25 -7.80 -5.27
C LEU A 91 0.43 -6.53 -4.45
N TRP A 92 0.25 -6.62 -3.13
CA TRP A 92 0.49 -5.52 -2.21
C TRP A 92 1.96 -5.13 -2.16
N GLY A 93 2.89 -6.10 -2.12
CA GLY A 93 4.33 -5.82 -2.15
C GLY A 93 4.75 -5.09 -3.43
N VAL A 94 4.24 -5.52 -4.59
CA VAL A 94 4.45 -4.86 -5.89
C VAL A 94 3.90 -3.44 -5.86
N GLY A 95 2.66 -3.24 -5.40
CA GLY A 95 2.04 -1.92 -5.30
C GLY A 95 2.83 -0.98 -4.39
N SER A 96 3.29 -1.46 -3.24
CA SER A 96 4.14 -0.70 -2.30
C SER A 96 5.45 -0.26 -2.94
N ALA A 97 6.13 -1.15 -3.66
CA ALA A 97 7.40 -0.85 -4.34
C ALA A 97 7.20 0.19 -5.47
N LEU A 98 6.14 0.05 -6.27
CA LEU A 98 5.80 1.01 -7.32
C LEU A 98 5.51 2.40 -6.76
N ARG A 99 4.72 2.47 -5.69
CA ARG A 99 4.32 3.72 -5.06
C ARG A 99 5.50 4.47 -4.45
N SER A 100 6.27 3.78 -3.60
CA SER A 100 7.26 4.40 -2.72
C SER A 100 8.28 5.23 -3.52
N GLY A 101 8.95 4.60 -4.48
CA GLY A 101 9.94 5.28 -5.32
C GLY A 101 9.31 6.34 -6.24
N THR A 102 8.19 6.02 -6.89
CA THR A 102 7.58 6.91 -7.87
C THR A 102 7.03 8.20 -7.24
N MET A 103 6.40 8.10 -6.07
CA MET A 103 5.83 9.27 -5.38
C MET A 103 6.94 10.22 -4.91
N GLN A 104 8.00 9.68 -4.29
CA GLN A 104 9.11 10.49 -3.79
C GLN A 104 9.80 11.23 -4.94
N ALA A 105 10.11 10.53 -6.04
CA ALA A 105 10.75 11.13 -7.20
C ALA A 105 9.88 12.21 -7.85
N LEU A 106 8.58 11.96 -8.03
CA LEU A 106 7.65 12.93 -8.59
C LEU A 106 7.51 14.19 -7.73
N VAL A 107 7.40 14.03 -6.41
CA VAL A 107 7.24 15.17 -5.49
C VAL A 107 8.51 15.99 -5.41
N TYR A 108 9.68 15.33 -5.38
CA TYR A 108 10.97 16.02 -5.36
C TYR A 108 11.17 16.86 -6.63
N GLU A 109 11.00 16.25 -7.81
CA GLU A 109 11.18 16.95 -9.10
C GLU A 109 10.21 18.12 -9.28
N GLU A 110 8.94 17.95 -8.91
CA GLU A 110 7.95 19.03 -9.02
C GLU A 110 8.26 20.20 -8.09
N LEU A 111 8.78 19.92 -6.89
CA LEU A 111 9.22 20.95 -5.95
C LEU A 111 10.51 21.63 -6.40
N GLU A 112 11.46 20.87 -6.93
CA GLU A 112 12.69 21.41 -7.50
C GLU A 112 12.39 22.34 -8.68
N ARG A 113 11.49 21.94 -9.58
CA ARG A 113 11.06 22.72 -10.75
C ARG A 113 10.49 24.09 -10.39
N VAL A 114 9.85 24.22 -9.24
CA VAL A 114 9.29 25.50 -8.74
C VAL A 114 10.20 26.19 -7.73
N GLY A 115 11.44 25.73 -7.54
CA GLY A 115 12.41 26.32 -6.61
C GLY A 115 12.09 26.10 -5.13
N ALA A 116 11.26 25.11 -4.81
CA ALA A 116 10.74 24.84 -3.46
C ALA A 116 11.23 23.49 -2.87
N ALA A 117 12.40 23.00 -3.28
CA ALA A 117 12.95 21.72 -2.80
C ALA A 117 13.02 21.61 -1.26
N GLY A 118 13.26 22.72 -0.54
CA GLY A 118 13.24 22.77 0.93
C GLY A 118 11.87 22.45 1.56
N ALA A 119 10.78 22.46 0.79
CA ALA A 119 9.45 22.06 1.25
C ALA A 119 9.22 20.54 1.21
N TYR A 120 10.13 19.75 0.62
CA TYR A 120 9.96 18.31 0.40
C TYR A 120 9.56 17.55 1.68
N ALA A 121 10.38 17.66 2.73
CA ALA A 121 10.12 16.97 4.00
C ALA A 121 8.76 17.36 4.61
N ARG A 122 8.35 18.62 4.46
CA ARG A 122 7.05 19.10 4.95
C ARG A 122 5.90 18.49 4.15
N VAL A 123 6.02 18.41 2.83
CA VAL A 123 4.97 17.88 1.96
C VAL A 123 4.81 16.37 2.17
N ILE A 124 5.92 15.63 2.22
CA ILE A 124 5.91 14.18 2.50
C ILE A 124 5.36 13.92 3.90
N GLY A 125 5.85 14.62 4.94
CA GLY A 125 5.36 14.42 6.31
C GLY A 125 3.87 14.73 6.48
N ARG A 126 3.34 15.75 5.77
CA ARG A 126 1.88 16.00 5.75
C ARG A 126 1.11 14.89 5.04
N SER A 127 1.68 14.33 3.98
CA SER A 127 1.09 13.18 3.29
C SER A 127 1.01 11.96 4.19
N GLU A 128 2.08 11.64 4.92
CA GLU A 128 2.09 10.55 5.90
C GLU A 128 1.08 10.78 7.02
N ALA A 129 0.96 12.00 7.54
CA ALA A 129 -0.05 12.33 8.53
C ALA A 129 -1.49 12.09 8.01
N VAL A 130 -1.75 12.44 6.74
CA VAL A 130 -3.03 12.19 6.09
C VAL A 130 -3.30 10.69 5.90
N SER A 131 -2.29 9.91 5.50
CA SER A 131 -2.35 8.45 5.44
C SER A 131 -2.69 7.84 6.79
N LEU A 132 -2.03 8.26 7.86
CA LEU A 132 -2.33 7.78 9.22
C LEU A 132 -3.76 8.10 9.66
N LEU A 133 -4.24 9.32 9.37
CA LEU A 133 -5.64 9.68 9.62
C LEU A 133 -6.61 8.80 8.84
N ALA A 134 -6.28 8.43 7.59
CA ALA A 134 -7.08 7.53 6.79
C ALA A 134 -7.17 6.13 7.41
N VAL A 135 -6.06 5.58 7.91
CA VAL A 135 -6.05 4.28 8.62
C VAL A 135 -6.91 4.33 9.88
N VAL A 136 -6.81 5.40 10.68
CA VAL A 136 -7.62 5.58 11.89
C VAL A 136 -9.11 5.68 11.53
N ALA A 137 -9.45 6.47 10.52
CA ALA A 137 -10.83 6.63 10.06
C ALA A 137 -11.39 5.31 9.52
N ALA A 138 -10.62 4.58 8.71
CA ALA A 138 -11.00 3.25 8.22
C ALA A 138 -11.21 2.26 9.36
N SER A 139 -10.34 2.29 10.37
CA SER A 139 -10.47 1.45 11.58
C SER A 139 -11.74 1.76 12.35
N ALA A 140 -12.06 3.04 12.55
CA ALA A 140 -13.29 3.44 13.22
C ALA A 140 -14.55 3.00 12.45
N VAL A 141 -14.53 3.07 11.12
CA VAL A 141 -15.64 2.65 10.25
C VAL A 141 -15.79 1.12 10.21
N ALA A 142 -14.69 0.38 10.22
CA ALA A 142 -14.71 -1.09 10.18
C ALA A 142 -14.97 -1.73 11.55
N SER A 143 -14.69 -1.04 12.66
CA SER A 143 -14.81 -1.55 14.03
C SER A 143 -16.17 -2.19 14.36
N PRO A 144 -17.34 -1.70 13.90
CA PRO A 144 -18.62 -2.35 14.18
C PRO A 144 -18.75 -3.77 13.59
N VAL A 145 -17.93 -4.14 12.61
CA VAL A 145 -17.92 -5.50 12.03
C VAL A 145 -17.19 -6.49 12.95
N LEU A 146 -16.38 -5.99 13.90
CA LEU A 146 -15.61 -6.80 14.85
C LEU A 146 -16.32 -7.03 16.20
N ALA A 147 -17.48 -6.40 16.42
CA ALA A 147 -18.24 -6.43 17.68
C ALA A 147 -19.37 -7.47 17.63
#